data_AF-A0A8J2MN62-F1
#
_entry.id   AF-A0A8J2MN62-F1
#
_cell.length_a   1.000
_cell.length_b   1.000
_cell.length_c   1.000
_cell.angle_alpha   90.00
_cell.angle_beta   90.00
_cell.angle_gamma   90.00
#
_symmetry.space_group_name_H-M   'P 1'
#
loop_
_entity.id
_entity.type
_entity.pdbx_description
1 polymer ?
#
loop_
_entity_poly.entity_id
_entity_poly.type
_entity_poly.pdbx_seq_one_letter_code
_entity_poly.pdbx_strand_id
1 'polypeptide(L)'
;MLLYYFASAVKSIQFHVDDDIIDKLNYYYTTSIITVFAILVSAKQYVGFPIQCWVPATFTEPMEQYTENYCWVQNTYFLPLHDYIPHNYAERENRQIGYYQWVPFVLALEALLFYVPTIVWRLLNWQSGIHVQSLVQMACDSRLLDLDSRNRALQTIATNVEEALHVKHQVMGGNRLKLLNLIICTRSSGAAVTFLYISVKILYTVNIVGQIFLLNTFLGNRSKWYGLQVLNDLMNGREWEESGRFPRVTLCDFEVKVLGNVHRHTVQCVLMINMFNEKIFLFLWFWYFLLAGATVCSLLYWIYISIVPSRQLNFVGKYLTGIEGYKMVDSQSLRRFVFHFLRQDGVFLLRMVATHAGELPCYELAKTLWNKYCDNKDGKMHDV
;
A
#
# COMPACT_ATOMS: atom_id res chain seq x y z
N MET A 1 -10.16 24.32 9.88
CA MET A 1 -10.71 23.27 8.97
C MET A 1 -9.63 22.34 8.44
N LEU A 2 -8.58 22.84 7.77
CA LEU A 2 -7.48 22.02 7.22
C LEU A 2 -6.78 21.12 8.25
N LEU A 3 -6.42 21.67 9.42
CA LEU A 3 -5.81 20.88 10.52
C LEU A 3 -6.74 19.76 11.04
N TYR A 4 -8.06 19.95 11.00
CA TYR A 4 -9.03 18.94 11.40
C TYR A 4 -9.11 17.80 10.38
N TYR A 5 -9.14 18.10 9.08
CA TYR A 5 -9.06 17.07 8.04
C TYR A 5 -7.72 16.35 8.04
N PHE A 6 -6.63 17.07 8.29
CA PHE A 6 -5.30 16.47 8.44
C PHE A 6 -5.26 15.53 9.65
N ALA A 7 -5.72 15.98 10.81
CA ALA A 7 -5.80 15.15 12.01
C ALA A 7 -6.71 13.93 11.80
N SER A 8 -7.83 14.09 11.10
CA SER A 8 -8.74 13.00 10.73
C SER A 8 -8.08 12.02 9.74
N ALA A 9 -7.35 12.51 8.74
CA ALA A 9 -6.60 11.69 7.79
C ALA A 9 -5.50 10.89 8.49
N VAL A 10 -4.73 11.53 9.39
CA VAL A 10 -3.72 10.86 10.23
C VAL A 10 -4.37 9.82 11.15
N LYS A 11 -5.54 10.12 11.72
CA LYS A 11 -6.31 9.17 12.54
C LYS A 11 -6.87 8.00 11.72
N SER A 12 -7.07 8.17 10.41
CA SER A 12 -7.46 7.08 9.51
C SER A 12 -6.32 6.09 9.23
N ILE A 13 -5.06 6.54 9.42
CA ILE A 13 -3.85 5.72 9.38
C ILE A 13 -3.66 5.09 10.78
N GLN A 14 -4.66 4.36 11.27
CA GLN A 14 -4.55 3.58 12.50
C GLN A 14 -4.32 2.11 12.16
N PHE A 15 -3.60 1.41 13.03
CA PHE A 15 -3.46 -0.03 12.94
C PHE A 15 -4.81 -0.69 13.17
N HIS A 16 -5.21 -1.55 12.25
CA HIS A 16 -6.30 -2.48 12.49
C HIS A 16 -5.76 -3.86 12.87
N VAL A 17 -6.56 -4.55 13.67
CA VAL A 17 -6.17 -5.81 14.30
C VAL A 17 -6.25 -6.96 13.31
N ASP A 18 -7.08 -6.87 12.28
CA ASP A 18 -7.27 -7.87 11.22
C ASP A 18 -6.23 -7.81 10.08
N ASP A 19 -5.29 -6.86 10.14
CA ASP A 19 -4.31 -6.65 9.08
C ASP A 19 -3.06 -7.51 9.25
N ASP A 20 -2.68 -8.20 8.17
CA ASP A 20 -1.40 -8.91 8.03
C ASP A 20 -0.21 -7.94 8.13
N ILE A 21 0.93 -8.42 8.62
CA ILE A 21 2.13 -7.59 8.83
C ILE A 21 2.60 -6.97 7.50
N ILE A 22 2.53 -7.74 6.42
CA ILE A 22 2.91 -7.25 5.09
C ILE A 22 1.92 -6.22 4.56
N ASP A 23 0.63 -6.34 4.88
CA ASP A 23 -0.35 -5.30 4.50
C ASP A 23 -0.04 -3.99 5.22
N LYS A 24 0.27 -4.05 6.53
CA LYS A 24 0.73 -2.88 7.31
C LYS A 24 1.99 -2.26 6.71
N LEU A 25 2.93 -3.07 6.23
CA LEU A 25 4.14 -2.58 5.58
C LEU A 25 3.82 -1.72 4.34
N ASN A 26 2.79 -2.09 3.58
CA ASN A 26 2.34 -1.32 2.42
C ASN A 26 1.57 -0.06 2.83
N TYR A 27 0.39 -0.21 3.44
CA TYR A 27 -0.52 0.93 3.56
C TYR A 27 -0.16 1.87 4.71
N TYR A 28 0.52 1.38 5.75
CA TYR A 28 0.84 2.17 6.95
C TYR A 28 2.27 2.68 6.87
N TYR A 29 3.26 1.78 6.86
CA TYR A 29 4.67 2.19 6.96
C TYR A 29 5.13 2.91 5.69
N THR A 30 4.87 2.35 4.52
CA THR A 30 5.30 2.96 3.25
C THR A 30 4.59 4.30 3.00
N THR A 31 3.27 4.36 3.19
CA THR A 31 2.52 5.62 3.13
C THR A 31 3.06 6.67 4.10
N SER A 32 3.38 6.29 5.35
CA SER A 32 3.94 7.22 6.35
C SER A 32 5.32 7.73 5.94
N ILE A 33 6.20 6.84 5.49
CA ILE A 33 7.54 7.18 5.00
C ILE A 33 7.45 8.19 3.85
N ILE A 34 6.61 7.90 2.84
CA ILE A 34 6.45 8.78 1.67
C ILE A 34 5.83 10.12 2.09
N THR A 35 4.85 10.11 3.00
CA THR A 35 4.22 11.34 3.52
C THR A 35 5.24 12.23 4.24
N VAL A 36 6.12 11.64 5.06
CA VAL A 36 7.21 12.39 5.72
C VAL A 36 8.16 12.99 4.69
N PHE A 37 8.55 12.25 3.65
CA PHE A 37 9.38 12.80 2.58
C PHE A 37 8.66 13.90 1.79
N ALA A 38 7.37 13.74 1.48
CA ALA A 38 6.58 14.76 0.82
C ALA A 38 6.53 16.07 1.65
N ILE A 39 6.35 15.96 2.97
CA ILE A 39 6.38 17.11 3.88
C ILE A 39 7.77 17.76 3.93
N LEU A 40 8.83 16.95 4.03
CA LEU A 40 10.21 17.45 4.09
C LEU A 40 10.57 18.23 2.81
N VAL A 41 10.30 17.66 1.64
CA VAL A 41 10.56 18.31 0.35
C VAL A 41 9.70 19.57 0.22
N SER A 42 8.41 19.51 0.58
CA SER A 42 7.52 20.68 0.57
C SER A 42 8.03 21.81 1.47
N ALA A 43 8.48 21.49 2.68
CA ALA A 43 9.03 22.47 3.60
C ALA A 43 10.26 23.16 3.01
N LYS A 44 11.18 22.39 2.41
CA LYS A 44 12.36 22.96 1.76
C LYS A 44 12.02 23.78 0.51
N GLN A 45 10.98 23.39 -0.22
CA GLN A 45 10.57 24.01 -1.49
C GLN A 45 9.78 25.32 -1.30
N TYR A 46 8.91 25.40 -0.28
CA TYR A 46 8.01 26.54 -0.09
C TYR A 46 8.40 27.47 1.06
N VAL A 47 9.11 26.97 2.08
CA VAL A 47 9.51 27.78 3.24
C VAL A 47 10.98 28.21 3.15
N GLY A 48 11.82 27.39 2.51
CA GLY A 48 13.22 27.71 2.28
C GLY A 48 13.46 28.39 0.94
N PHE A 49 14.73 28.73 0.67
CA PHE A 49 15.20 29.10 -0.66
C PHE A 49 15.45 27.81 -1.47
N PRO A 50 14.65 27.51 -2.51
CA PRO A 50 14.79 26.26 -3.27
C PRO A 50 15.91 26.34 -4.32
N ILE A 51 16.19 27.55 -4.80
CA ILE A 51 17.21 27.90 -5.78
C ILE A 51 17.90 29.19 -5.33
N GLN A 52 19.20 29.30 -5.60
CA GLN A 52 19.96 30.54 -5.39
C GLN A 52 20.80 30.81 -6.63
N CYS A 53 20.80 32.03 -7.14
CA CYS A 53 21.42 32.35 -8.43
C CYS A 53 22.57 33.33 -8.32
N TRP A 54 23.62 33.08 -9.08
CA TRP A 54 24.76 33.99 -9.25
C TRP A 54 24.38 35.11 -10.23
N VAL A 55 23.93 36.23 -9.67
CA VAL A 55 23.52 37.42 -10.43
C VAL A 55 24.65 38.47 -10.54
N PRO A 56 24.65 39.35 -11.55
CA PRO A 56 25.64 40.42 -11.66
C PRO A 56 25.61 41.38 -10.47
N ALA A 57 26.76 41.93 -10.08
CA ALA A 57 26.89 42.85 -8.94
C ALA A 57 26.09 44.16 -9.06
N THR A 58 25.58 44.48 -10.25
CA THR A 58 24.72 45.66 -10.47
C THR A 58 23.27 45.43 -10.05
N PHE A 59 22.85 44.18 -9.82
CA PHE A 59 21.49 43.86 -9.43
C PHE A 59 21.26 44.23 -7.96
N THR A 60 20.11 44.86 -7.68
CA THR A 60 19.67 45.10 -6.31
C THR A 60 19.01 43.84 -5.73
N GLU A 61 18.89 43.75 -4.40
CA GLU A 61 18.28 42.61 -3.72
C GLU A 61 16.88 42.24 -4.28
N PRO A 62 15.96 43.18 -4.60
CA PRO A 62 14.69 42.83 -5.24
C PRO A 62 14.84 42.25 -6.65
N MET A 63 15.87 42.64 -7.41
CA MET A 63 16.16 42.09 -8.74
C MET A 63 16.72 40.67 -8.64
N GLU A 64 17.55 40.40 -7.64
CA GLU A 64 18.03 39.05 -7.31
C GLU A 64 16.85 38.14 -6.97
N GLN A 65 15.99 38.56 -6.04
CA GLN A 65 14.78 37.79 -5.66
C GLN A 65 13.84 37.57 -6.85
N TYR A 66 13.67 38.55 -7.74
CA TYR A 66 12.91 38.37 -8.97
C TYR A 66 13.55 37.31 -9.87
N THR A 67 14.86 37.37 -10.05
CA THR A 67 15.63 36.42 -10.88
C THR A 67 15.52 35.00 -10.35
N GLU A 68 15.71 34.81 -9.05
CA GLU A 68 15.59 33.50 -8.39
C GLU A 68 14.17 32.93 -8.52
N ASN A 69 13.14 33.74 -8.25
CA ASN A 69 11.75 33.29 -8.40
C ASN A 69 11.38 33.00 -9.86
N TYR A 70 11.85 33.81 -10.79
CA TYR A 70 11.65 33.58 -12.22
C TYR A 70 12.31 32.26 -12.64
N CYS A 71 13.57 32.05 -12.27
CA CYS A 71 14.33 30.84 -12.57
C CYS A 71 13.85 29.60 -11.81
N TRP A 72 13.12 29.77 -10.71
CA TRP A 72 12.46 28.66 -10.04
C TRP A 72 11.21 28.22 -10.79
N VAL A 73 10.40 29.18 -11.25
CA VAL A 73 9.14 28.92 -11.96
C VAL A 73 9.42 28.48 -13.40
N GLN A 74 10.38 29.11 -14.06
CA GLN A 74 10.90 28.64 -15.33
C GLN A 74 11.81 27.44 -15.14
N ASN A 75 11.80 26.53 -16.10
CA ASN A 75 12.70 25.38 -16.06
C ASN A 75 14.15 25.85 -16.25
N THR A 76 15.07 25.17 -15.58
CA THR A 76 16.52 25.38 -15.75
C THR A 76 17.09 24.27 -16.63
N TYR A 77 18.28 24.44 -17.19
CA TYR A 77 18.95 23.39 -17.98
C TYR A 77 20.32 23.05 -17.40
N PHE A 78 20.75 21.81 -17.59
CA PHE A 78 22.07 21.35 -17.17
C PHE A 78 23.05 21.29 -18.35
N LEU A 79 24.26 21.78 -18.10
CA LEU A 79 25.42 21.65 -18.96
C LEU A 79 26.64 21.35 -18.09
N PRO A 80 27.50 20.39 -18.47
CA PRO A 80 28.80 20.21 -17.86
C PRO A 80 29.60 21.52 -17.90
N LEU A 81 30.38 21.81 -16.85
CA LEU A 81 31.16 23.05 -16.72
C LEU A 81 32.15 23.29 -17.87
N HIS A 82 32.60 22.23 -18.54
CA HIS A 82 33.60 22.30 -19.60
C HIS A 82 32.97 22.53 -20.98
N ASP A 83 31.65 22.37 -21.09
CA ASP A 83 30.92 22.58 -22.34
C ASP A 83 30.59 24.07 -22.52
N TYR A 84 30.67 24.55 -23.76
CA TYR A 84 30.23 25.91 -24.09
C TYR A 84 28.70 25.99 -24.08
N ILE A 85 28.16 27.16 -23.71
CA ILE A 85 26.72 27.39 -23.75
C ILE A 85 26.29 27.51 -25.23
N PRO A 86 25.45 26.59 -25.77
CA PRO A 86 25.15 26.57 -27.20
C PRO A 86 24.40 27.84 -27.62
N HIS A 87 24.73 28.42 -28.78
CA HIS A 87 24.02 29.60 -29.29
C HIS A 87 22.59 29.30 -29.75
N ASN A 88 22.30 28.04 -30.09
CA ASN A 88 20.97 27.61 -30.50
C ASN A 88 20.05 27.45 -29.28
N TYR A 89 19.03 28.29 -29.18
CA TYR A 89 18.07 28.26 -28.07
C TYR A 89 17.25 26.96 -28.01
N ALA A 90 16.91 26.37 -29.15
CA ALA A 90 16.16 25.12 -29.18
C ALA A 90 16.94 23.97 -28.52
N GLU A 91 18.27 24.01 -28.59
CA GLU A 91 19.11 23.02 -27.93
C GLU A 91 19.11 23.20 -26.40
N ARG A 92 19.08 24.45 -25.91
CA ARG A 92 18.97 24.74 -24.47
C ARG A 92 17.62 24.30 -23.91
N GLU A 93 16.55 24.57 -24.65
CA GLU A 93 15.19 24.20 -24.28
C GLU A 93 15.02 22.66 -24.18
N ASN A 94 15.61 21.91 -25.11
CA ASN A 94 15.61 20.44 -25.07
C ASN A 94 16.36 19.84 -23.87
N ARG A 95 17.25 20.60 -23.22
CA ARG A 95 18.02 20.18 -22.04
C ARG A 95 17.39 20.66 -20.72
N GLN A 96 16.21 21.26 -20.76
CA GLN A 96 15.53 21.75 -19.58
C GLN A 96 15.09 20.62 -18.64
N ILE A 97 15.21 20.89 -17.34
CA ILE A 97 14.78 20.04 -16.25
C ILE A 97 13.72 20.80 -15.43
N GLY A 98 12.56 20.16 -15.28
CA GLY A 98 11.42 20.71 -14.53
C GLY A 98 10.79 19.75 -13.53
N TYR A 99 11.31 18.52 -13.40
CA TYR A 99 10.69 17.49 -12.56
C TYR A 99 10.68 17.86 -11.07
N TYR A 100 11.68 18.61 -10.60
CA TYR A 100 11.84 18.94 -9.18
C TYR A 100 10.66 19.74 -8.62
N GLN A 101 9.99 20.55 -9.44
CA GLN A 101 8.80 21.30 -9.05
C GLN A 101 7.65 20.37 -8.67
N TRP A 102 7.56 19.20 -9.31
CA TRP A 102 6.46 18.24 -9.19
C TRP A 102 6.68 17.18 -8.11
N VAL A 103 7.90 17.07 -7.57
CA VAL A 103 8.27 16.01 -6.60
C VAL A 103 7.30 15.91 -5.41
N PRO A 104 6.92 17.00 -4.71
CA PRO A 104 6.02 16.88 -3.57
C PRO A 104 4.64 16.33 -3.93
N PHE A 105 4.10 16.73 -5.09
CA PHE A 105 2.80 16.29 -5.57
C PHE A 105 2.83 14.82 -6.00
N VAL A 106 3.92 14.40 -6.64
CA VAL A 106 4.12 13.00 -7.00
C VAL A 106 4.22 12.13 -5.75
N LEU A 107 5.05 12.50 -4.77
CA LEU A 107 5.15 11.76 -3.51
C LEU A 107 3.79 11.69 -2.77
N ALA A 108 3.03 12.78 -2.75
CA ALA A 108 1.69 12.77 -2.16
C ALA A 108 0.73 11.81 -2.89
N LEU A 109 0.79 11.76 -4.24
CA LEU A 109 0.02 10.82 -5.03
C LEU A 109 0.46 9.37 -4.77
N GLU A 110 1.77 9.10 -4.70
CA GLU A 110 2.30 7.78 -4.38
C GLU A 110 1.77 7.30 -3.02
N ALA A 111 1.83 8.15 -1.99
CA ALA A 111 1.30 7.85 -0.66
C ALA A 111 -0.21 7.51 -0.69
N LEU A 112 -1.00 8.28 -1.45
CA LEU A 112 -2.43 8.01 -1.62
C LEU A 112 -2.66 6.65 -2.28
N LEU A 113 -1.94 6.34 -3.36
CA LEU A 113 -2.07 5.09 -4.10
C LEU A 113 -1.69 3.87 -3.24
N PHE A 114 -0.70 3.96 -2.35
CA PHE A 114 -0.40 2.90 -1.37
C PHE A 114 -1.52 2.64 -0.37
N TYR A 115 -2.37 3.64 -0.10
CA TYR A 115 -3.49 3.51 0.82
C TYR A 115 -4.78 2.98 0.16
N VAL A 116 -4.90 3.09 -1.18
CA VAL A 116 -6.08 2.64 -1.95
C VAL A 116 -6.47 1.17 -1.68
N PRO A 117 -5.56 0.18 -1.68
CA PRO A 117 -5.95 -1.22 -1.51
C PRO A 117 -6.64 -1.49 -0.17
N THR A 118 -6.23 -0.78 0.89
CA THR A 118 -6.86 -0.86 2.22
C THR A 118 -8.25 -0.26 2.23
N ILE A 119 -8.46 0.87 1.52
CA ILE A 119 -9.79 1.44 1.34
C ILE A 119 -10.70 0.43 0.64
N VAL A 120 -10.20 -0.23 -0.42
CA VAL A 120 -10.96 -1.27 -1.15
C VAL A 120 -11.35 -2.43 -0.24
N TRP A 121 -10.42 -2.92 0.61
CA TRP A 121 -10.73 -3.94 1.61
C TRP A 121 -11.86 -3.49 2.53
N ARG A 122 -11.74 -2.31 3.14
CA ARG A 122 -12.72 -1.80 4.13
C ARG A 122 -14.10 -1.59 3.52
N LEU A 123 -14.19 -1.01 2.32
CA LEU A 123 -15.47 -0.72 1.66
C LEU A 123 -16.18 -2.00 1.21
N LEU A 124 -15.45 -3.00 0.71
CA LEU A 124 -16.04 -4.22 0.17
C LEU A 124 -16.28 -5.31 1.24
N ASN A 125 -15.50 -5.32 2.33
CA ASN A 125 -15.68 -6.28 3.41
C ASN A 125 -17.06 -6.12 4.06
N TRP A 126 -17.55 -4.88 4.21
CA TRP A 126 -18.90 -4.60 4.71
C TRP A 126 -20.00 -5.30 3.88
N GLN A 127 -19.82 -5.44 2.57
CA GLN A 127 -20.82 -6.05 1.67
C GLN A 127 -20.83 -7.59 1.71
N SER A 128 -19.82 -8.20 2.33
CA SER A 128 -19.61 -9.65 2.31
C SER A 128 -20.46 -10.42 3.33
N GLY A 129 -21.17 -9.71 4.22
CA GLY A 129 -22.06 -10.27 5.25
C GLY A 129 -21.34 -10.83 6.48
N ILE A 130 -20.00 -10.93 6.45
CA ILE A 130 -19.16 -11.30 7.59
C ILE A 130 -18.26 -10.11 7.88
N HIS A 131 -18.50 -9.40 8.99
CA HIS A 131 -17.63 -8.31 9.42
C HIS A 131 -16.35 -8.86 10.08
N VAL A 132 -15.37 -9.25 9.27
CA VAL A 132 -14.11 -9.88 9.72
C VAL A 132 -13.43 -9.05 10.81
N GLN A 133 -13.30 -7.73 10.61
CA GLN A 133 -12.67 -6.83 11.58
C GLN A 133 -13.33 -6.91 12.96
N SER A 134 -14.66 -6.81 13.02
CA SER A 134 -15.39 -6.85 14.29
C SER A 134 -15.27 -8.22 14.98
N LEU A 135 -15.33 -9.31 14.22
CA LEU A 135 -15.22 -10.67 14.78
C LEU A 135 -13.81 -10.96 15.29
N VAL A 136 -12.77 -10.56 14.55
CA VAL A 136 -11.38 -10.70 14.97
C VAL A 136 -11.11 -9.82 16.20
N GLN A 137 -11.64 -8.59 16.24
CA GLN A 137 -11.53 -7.72 17.41
C GLN A 137 -12.18 -8.36 18.65
N MET A 138 -13.42 -8.86 18.53
CA MET A 138 -14.09 -9.57 19.63
C MET A 138 -13.29 -10.79 20.09
N ALA A 139 -12.68 -11.53 19.16
CA ALA A 139 -11.82 -12.67 19.51
C ALA A 139 -10.55 -12.23 20.24
N CYS A 140 -9.93 -11.11 19.86
CA CYS A 140 -8.80 -10.53 20.57
C CYS A 140 -9.19 -10.05 21.98
N ASP A 141 -10.32 -9.34 22.10
CA ASP A 141 -10.81 -8.81 23.37
C ASP A 141 -11.20 -9.95 24.33
N SER A 142 -11.65 -11.09 23.80
CA SER A 142 -12.01 -12.29 24.57
C SER A 142 -10.85 -12.83 25.43
N ARG A 143 -9.60 -12.51 25.07
CA ARG A 143 -8.40 -12.92 25.82
C ARG A 143 -8.30 -12.26 27.19
N LEU A 144 -8.89 -11.09 27.35
CA LEU A 144 -8.87 -10.31 28.58
C LEU A 144 -10.08 -10.59 29.48
N LEU A 145 -11.03 -11.40 28.98
CA LEU A 145 -12.25 -11.75 29.69
C LEU A 145 -12.04 -12.99 30.58
N ASP A 146 -12.85 -13.05 31.64
CA ASP A 146 -13.02 -14.25 32.46
C ASP A 146 -13.61 -15.43 31.65
N LEU A 147 -13.39 -16.66 32.10
CA LEU A 147 -13.75 -17.91 31.41
C LEU A 147 -15.21 -17.92 30.90
N ASP A 148 -16.16 -17.57 31.76
CA ASP A 148 -17.58 -17.59 31.40
C ASP A 148 -17.94 -16.52 30.36
N SER A 149 -17.35 -15.33 30.51
CA SER A 149 -17.56 -14.21 29.59
C SER A 149 -16.88 -14.45 28.24
N ARG A 150 -15.71 -15.08 28.23
CA ARG A 150 -15.01 -15.53 27.02
C ARG A 150 -15.84 -16.55 26.24
N ASN A 151 -16.35 -17.57 26.93
CA ASN A 151 -17.20 -18.59 26.32
C ASN A 151 -18.47 -17.97 25.70
N ARG A 152 -19.11 -17.02 26.37
CA ARG A 152 -20.25 -16.26 25.81
C ARG A 152 -19.85 -15.48 24.55
N ALA A 153 -18.73 -14.75 24.58
CA ALA A 153 -18.26 -14.00 23.43
C ALA A 153 -17.95 -14.90 22.22
N LEU A 154 -17.27 -16.03 22.44
CA LEU A 154 -16.98 -17.01 21.39
C LEU A 154 -18.24 -17.69 20.85
N GLN A 155 -19.25 -17.95 21.70
CA GLN A 155 -20.57 -18.43 21.26
C GLN A 155 -21.29 -17.41 20.37
N THR A 156 -21.21 -16.11 20.70
CA THR A 156 -21.74 -15.04 19.85
C THR A 156 -21.02 -15.00 18.50
N ILE A 157 -19.68 -15.12 18.48
CA ILE A 157 -18.90 -15.17 17.24
C ILE A 157 -19.31 -16.40 16.41
N ALA A 158 -19.38 -17.59 17.02
CA ALA A 158 -19.75 -18.82 16.33
C ALA A 158 -21.16 -18.75 15.73
N THR A 159 -22.12 -18.15 16.45
CA THR A 159 -23.50 -17.96 15.96
C THR A 159 -23.55 -16.97 14.80
N ASN A 160 -22.85 -15.83 14.89
CA ASN A 160 -22.76 -14.87 13.78
C ASN A 160 -22.12 -15.49 12.53
N VAL A 161 -21.11 -16.34 12.70
CA VAL A 161 -20.46 -17.06 11.60
C VAL A 161 -21.41 -18.07 10.97
N GLU A 162 -22.13 -18.85 11.78
CA GLU A 162 -23.14 -19.80 11.32
C GLU A 162 -24.26 -19.09 10.54
N GLU A 163 -24.84 -18.04 11.10
CA GLU A 163 -25.87 -17.24 10.44
C GLU A 163 -25.39 -16.65 9.10
N ALA A 164 -24.19 -16.08 9.08
CA ALA A 164 -23.63 -15.50 7.86
C ALA A 164 -23.30 -16.55 6.79
N LEU A 165 -22.96 -17.77 7.19
CA LEU A 165 -22.76 -18.90 6.28
C LEU A 165 -24.11 -19.46 5.76
N HIS A 166 -25.16 -19.48 6.59
CA HIS A 166 -26.49 -19.98 6.25
C HIS A 166 -27.31 -19.00 5.37
N VAL A 167 -27.27 -17.70 5.63
CA VAL A 167 -28.01 -16.66 4.86
C VAL A 167 -27.60 -16.63 3.38
N LYS A 168 -26.35 -17.03 3.05
CA LYS A 168 -25.89 -17.14 1.66
C LYS A 168 -26.59 -18.25 0.85
N HIS A 169 -27.35 -19.15 1.49
CA HIS A 169 -28.08 -20.22 0.82
C HIS A 169 -29.40 -19.75 0.15
N GLN A 170 -29.95 -18.57 0.52
CA GLN A 170 -31.28 -18.13 0.08
C GLN A 170 -31.31 -17.07 -1.03
N VAL A 171 -30.19 -16.40 -1.35
CA VAL A 171 -30.17 -15.31 -2.35
C VAL A 171 -29.77 -15.83 -3.73
N MET A 172 -30.69 -16.56 -4.37
CA MET A 172 -30.53 -17.06 -5.74
C MET A 172 -31.63 -16.47 -6.63
N GLY A 173 -31.48 -15.19 -7.03
CA GLY A 173 -32.41 -14.56 -7.97
C GLY A 173 -32.27 -13.04 -8.03
N GLY A 174 -31.42 -12.54 -8.94
CA GLY A 174 -31.33 -11.09 -9.18
C GLY A 174 -30.32 -10.73 -10.26
N ASN A 175 -30.82 -10.34 -11.42
CA ASN A 175 -30.06 -10.12 -12.64
C ASN A 175 -29.59 -8.65 -12.76
N ARG A 176 -28.33 -8.29 -12.42
CA ARG A 176 -27.72 -6.98 -12.77
C ARG A 176 -26.17 -7.02 -12.92
N LEU A 177 -25.71 -6.42 -14.03
CA LEU A 177 -24.35 -6.03 -14.49
C LEU A 177 -23.19 -7.06 -14.50
N LYS A 178 -22.57 -7.22 -15.69
CA LYS A 178 -21.53 -8.22 -16.05
C LYS A 178 -20.21 -8.15 -15.25
N LEU A 179 -19.78 -6.99 -14.75
CA LEU A 179 -18.54 -6.87 -13.95
C LEU A 179 -18.72 -7.40 -12.50
N LEU A 180 -19.96 -7.35 -11.99
CA LEU A 180 -20.34 -7.90 -10.69
C LEU A 180 -20.54 -9.42 -10.71
N ASN A 181 -20.66 -10.06 -11.89
CA ASN A 181 -20.86 -11.51 -11.99
C ASN A 181 -19.68 -12.34 -11.46
N LEU A 182 -18.44 -11.84 -11.50
CA LEU A 182 -17.29 -12.55 -10.90
C LEU A 182 -17.43 -12.59 -9.36
N ILE A 183 -17.85 -11.47 -8.77
CA ILE A 183 -18.06 -11.31 -7.32
C ILE A 183 -19.32 -12.10 -6.87
N ILE A 184 -20.35 -12.17 -7.72
CA ILE A 184 -21.60 -12.90 -7.45
C ILE A 184 -21.43 -14.43 -7.60
N CYS A 185 -20.62 -14.92 -8.54
CA CYS A 185 -20.29 -16.35 -8.61
C CYS A 185 -19.54 -16.84 -7.36
N THR A 186 -18.65 -16.01 -6.77
CA THR A 186 -18.01 -16.29 -5.48
C THR A 186 -18.94 -16.16 -4.26
N ARG A 187 -20.06 -15.43 -4.41
CA ARG A 187 -21.06 -15.24 -3.34
C ARG A 187 -21.86 -16.53 -3.07
N SER A 188 -22.03 -17.38 -4.09
CA SER A 188 -22.71 -18.69 -4.00
C SER A 188 -21.87 -19.78 -3.32
N SER A 189 -20.53 -19.75 -3.48
CA SER A 189 -19.64 -20.82 -3.02
C SER A 189 -19.18 -20.72 -1.55
N GLY A 190 -19.56 -19.67 -0.82
CA GLY A 190 -19.04 -19.42 0.55
C GLY A 190 -17.52 -19.17 0.59
N ALA A 191 -17.00 -18.53 -0.48
CA ALA A 191 -15.60 -18.17 -0.65
C ALA A 191 -15.40 -16.67 -0.96
N ALA A 192 -16.44 -15.86 -0.73
CA ALA A 192 -16.47 -14.45 -1.16
C ALA A 192 -15.48 -13.58 -0.40
N VAL A 193 -15.38 -13.77 0.93
CA VAL A 193 -14.46 -13.00 1.78
C VAL A 193 -13.02 -13.39 1.45
N THR A 194 -12.77 -14.69 1.30
CA THR A 194 -11.46 -15.23 0.95
C THR A 194 -10.98 -14.69 -0.41
N PHE A 195 -11.85 -14.70 -1.41
CA PHE A 195 -11.54 -14.17 -2.74
C PHE A 195 -11.32 -12.65 -2.73
N LEU A 196 -12.14 -11.91 -1.97
CA LEU A 196 -11.95 -10.47 -1.78
C LEU A 196 -10.57 -10.18 -1.19
N TYR A 197 -10.17 -10.93 -0.16
CA TYR A 197 -8.86 -10.75 0.48
C TYR A 197 -7.70 -11.02 -0.48
N ILE A 198 -7.77 -12.11 -1.26
CA ILE A 198 -6.76 -12.41 -2.30
C ILE A 198 -6.74 -11.31 -3.37
N SER A 199 -7.90 -10.80 -3.76
CA SER A 199 -7.99 -9.70 -4.73
C SER A 199 -7.33 -8.42 -4.23
N VAL A 200 -7.46 -8.11 -2.93
CA VAL A 200 -6.76 -6.99 -2.30
C VAL A 200 -5.24 -7.23 -2.26
N LYS A 201 -4.77 -8.44 -1.99
CA LYS A 201 -3.34 -8.80 -2.07
C LYS A 201 -2.77 -8.63 -3.48
N ILE A 202 -3.56 -9.00 -4.50
CA ILE A 202 -3.21 -8.73 -5.91
C ILE A 202 -3.14 -7.23 -6.15
N LEU A 203 -4.10 -6.46 -5.64
CA LEU A 203 -4.12 -5.00 -5.79
C LEU A 203 -2.90 -4.33 -5.13
N TYR A 204 -2.45 -4.79 -3.95
CA TYR A 204 -1.17 -4.34 -3.37
C TYR A 204 0.02 -4.64 -4.28
N THR A 205 0.05 -5.84 -4.87
CA THR A 205 1.12 -6.26 -5.79
C THR A 205 1.13 -5.43 -7.08
N VAL A 206 -0.04 -5.16 -7.66
CA VAL A 206 -0.17 -4.29 -8.83
C VAL A 206 0.24 -2.85 -8.48
N ASN A 207 -0.15 -2.36 -7.31
CA ASN A 207 0.23 -1.04 -6.86
C ASN A 207 1.76 -0.91 -6.76
N ILE A 208 2.46 -1.79 -6.03
CA ILE A 208 3.93 -1.67 -5.88
C ILE A 208 4.67 -1.76 -7.22
N VAL A 209 4.21 -2.60 -8.16
CA VAL A 209 4.76 -2.65 -9.53
C VAL A 209 4.51 -1.34 -10.28
N GLY A 210 3.30 -0.78 -10.15
CA GLY A 210 2.95 0.52 -10.70
C GLY A 210 3.81 1.66 -10.14
N GLN A 211 4.11 1.64 -8.84
CA GLN A 211 4.94 2.64 -8.16
C GLN A 211 6.40 2.57 -8.64
N ILE A 212 6.96 1.38 -8.82
CA ILE A 212 8.30 1.21 -9.41
C ILE A 212 8.35 1.78 -10.82
N PHE A 213 7.30 1.54 -11.63
CA PHE A 213 7.20 2.09 -12.98
C PHE A 213 7.03 3.62 -13.00
N LEU A 214 6.20 4.15 -12.09
CA LEU A 214 5.97 5.59 -11.93
C LEU A 214 7.27 6.30 -11.56
N LEU A 215 8.00 5.77 -10.56
CA LEU A 215 9.30 6.28 -10.14
C LEU A 215 10.31 6.30 -11.30
N ASN A 216 10.40 5.19 -12.05
CA ASN A 216 11.35 5.11 -13.18
C ASN A 216 11.00 6.08 -14.32
N THR A 217 9.71 6.25 -14.60
CA THR A 217 9.22 7.17 -15.64
C THR A 217 9.43 8.63 -15.23
N PHE A 218 9.16 8.96 -13.96
CA PHE A 218 9.31 10.30 -13.42
C PHE A 218 10.75 10.79 -13.45
N LEU A 219 11.72 9.89 -13.19
CA LEU A 219 13.14 10.22 -13.25
C LEU A 219 13.70 10.30 -14.69
N GLY A 220 12.88 10.05 -15.71
CA GLY A 220 13.29 10.15 -17.12
C GLY A 220 14.37 9.15 -17.54
N ASN A 221 14.64 8.11 -16.74
CA ASN A 221 15.72 7.19 -17.02
C ASN A 221 15.29 6.08 -18.00
N ARG A 222 16.12 5.82 -19.01
CA ARG A 222 15.89 4.72 -19.97
C ARG A 222 16.13 3.34 -19.34
N SER A 223 16.91 3.27 -18.26
CA SER A 223 17.26 2.02 -17.60
C SER A 223 16.32 1.70 -16.43
N LYS A 224 15.67 0.52 -16.48
CA LYS A 224 14.79 0.01 -15.40
C LYS A 224 15.49 -0.18 -14.05
N TRP A 225 16.82 -0.31 -14.06
CA TRP A 225 17.66 -0.52 -12.87
C TRP A 225 18.37 0.76 -12.42
N TYR A 226 17.62 1.86 -12.35
CA TYR A 226 18.14 3.17 -11.97
C TYR A 226 18.93 3.15 -10.64
N GLY A 227 18.36 2.57 -9.58
CA GLY A 227 18.98 2.63 -8.23
C GLY A 227 20.32 1.90 -8.15
N LEU A 228 20.46 0.74 -8.80
CA LEU A 228 21.75 0.04 -8.89
C LEU A 228 22.79 0.82 -9.68
N GLN A 229 22.37 1.48 -10.76
CA GLN A 229 23.29 2.31 -11.56
C GLN A 229 23.79 3.50 -10.73
N VAL A 230 22.90 4.22 -10.06
CA VAL A 230 23.29 5.37 -9.22
C VAL A 230 24.12 4.93 -8.02
N LEU A 231 23.81 3.79 -7.40
CA LEU A 231 24.65 3.27 -6.33
C LEU A 231 26.05 2.92 -6.84
N ASN A 232 26.15 2.28 -8.01
CA ASN A 232 27.43 1.97 -8.63
C ASN A 232 28.21 3.25 -9.02
N ASP A 233 27.54 4.28 -9.53
CA ASP A 233 28.14 5.57 -9.83
C ASP A 233 28.70 6.22 -8.56
N LEU A 234 27.93 6.21 -7.47
CA LEU A 234 28.35 6.74 -6.17
C LEU A 234 29.51 5.95 -5.55
N MET A 235 29.50 4.62 -5.67
CA MET A 235 30.60 3.76 -5.19
C MET A 235 31.90 3.95 -5.98
N ASN A 236 31.79 4.26 -7.26
CA ASN A 236 32.94 4.54 -8.13
C ASN A 236 33.38 6.01 -8.08
N GLY A 237 32.75 6.84 -7.24
CA GLY A 237 33.07 8.27 -7.11
C GLY A 237 32.67 9.11 -8.32
N ARG A 238 31.80 8.62 -9.21
CA ARG A 238 31.26 9.42 -10.32
C ARG A 238 30.18 10.37 -9.79
N GLU A 239 30.41 11.66 -9.93
CA GLU A 239 29.49 12.70 -9.45
C GLU A 239 28.41 13.07 -10.49
N TRP A 240 27.50 13.96 -10.07
CA TRP A 240 26.43 14.53 -10.91
C TRP A 240 26.99 15.30 -12.12
N GLU A 241 28.21 15.82 -12.03
CA GLU A 241 28.87 16.58 -13.10
C GLU A 241 29.13 15.71 -14.35
N GLU A 242 29.49 14.43 -14.16
CA GLU A 242 29.76 13.49 -15.25
C GLU A 242 28.49 12.75 -15.70
N SER A 243 27.61 12.41 -14.75
CA SER A 243 26.41 11.62 -15.04
C SER A 243 25.24 12.47 -15.57
N GLY A 244 25.24 13.78 -15.32
CA GLY A 244 24.15 14.70 -15.63
C GLY A 244 22.84 14.38 -14.92
N ARG A 245 22.87 13.47 -13.93
CA ARG A 245 21.71 13.07 -13.14
C ARG A 245 21.69 13.86 -11.85
N PHE A 246 20.51 14.37 -11.51
CA PHE A 246 20.30 15.21 -10.33
C PHE A 246 21.33 16.36 -10.22
N PRO A 247 21.44 17.23 -11.26
CA PRO A 247 22.40 18.32 -11.24
C PRO A 247 22.14 19.27 -10.07
N ARG A 248 23.22 19.65 -9.37
CA ARG A 248 23.17 20.61 -8.25
C ARG A 248 23.36 22.04 -8.71
N VAL A 249 23.92 22.21 -9.91
CA VAL A 249 24.11 23.50 -10.57
C VAL A 249 23.43 23.44 -11.93
N THR A 250 22.64 24.46 -12.22
CA THR A 250 21.89 24.59 -13.48
C THR A 250 22.03 26.01 -14.02
N LEU A 251 21.74 26.19 -15.31
CA LEU A 251 21.70 27.48 -15.98
C LEU A 251 20.24 27.89 -16.19
N CYS A 252 19.98 29.18 -16.04
CA CYS A 252 18.68 29.79 -16.26
C CYS A 252 18.83 30.95 -17.25
N ASP A 253 18.00 30.95 -18.28
CA ASP A 253 17.88 32.05 -19.23
C ASP A 253 16.61 32.85 -18.90
N PHE A 254 16.74 34.17 -18.73
CA PHE A 254 15.59 35.06 -18.53
C PHE A 254 15.71 36.35 -19.36
N GLU A 255 14.56 36.95 -19.65
CA GLU A 255 14.46 38.15 -20.48
C GLU A 255 13.83 39.31 -19.69
N VAL A 256 14.50 40.46 -19.67
CA VAL A 256 14.00 41.69 -19.06
C VAL A 256 13.65 42.68 -20.16
N LYS A 257 12.40 43.16 -20.15
CA LYS A 257 11.93 44.16 -21.11
C LYS A 257 12.21 45.56 -20.59
N VAL A 258 12.94 46.35 -21.36
CA VAL A 258 13.18 47.77 -21.12
C VAL A 258 12.63 48.54 -22.33
N LEU A 259 12.33 49.84 -22.20
CA LEU A 259 11.82 50.65 -23.30
C LEU A 259 12.71 50.53 -24.54
N GLY A 260 12.16 49.96 -25.62
CA GLY A 260 12.83 49.80 -26.91
C GLY A 260 13.80 48.61 -27.05
N ASN A 261 14.04 47.80 -26.00
CA ASN A 261 14.93 46.64 -26.10
C ASN A 261 14.59 45.50 -25.12
N VAL A 262 14.94 44.26 -25.49
CA VAL A 262 14.83 43.07 -24.64
C VAL A 262 16.24 42.62 -24.26
N HIS A 263 16.56 42.69 -22.98
CA HIS A 263 17.85 42.24 -22.45
C HIS A 263 17.74 40.78 -22.01
N ARG A 264 18.62 39.93 -22.53
CA ARG A 264 18.71 38.52 -22.18
C ARG A 264 19.85 38.30 -21.20
N HIS A 265 19.57 37.56 -20.15
CA HIS A 265 20.55 37.19 -19.14
C HIS A 265 20.57 35.67 -18.99
N THR A 266 21.78 35.11 -18.90
CA THR A 266 22.02 33.72 -18.50
C THR A 266 22.73 33.75 -17.16
N VAL A 267 22.14 33.12 -16.15
CA VAL A 267 22.70 33.06 -14.79
C VAL A 267 22.87 31.61 -14.36
N GLN A 268 23.87 31.38 -13.51
CA GLN A 268 24.14 30.07 -12.91
C GLN A 268 23.44 29.98 -11.57
N CYS A 269 22.69 28.91 -11.34
CA CYS A 269 21.90 28.72 -10.13
C CYS A 269 22.24 27.40 -9.44
N VAL A 270 22.23 27.42 -8.10
CA VAL A 270 22.42 26.25 -7.25
C VAL A 270 21.06 25.71 -6.85
N LEU A 271 20.79 24.46 -7.22
CA LEU A 271 19.54 23.75 -7.00
C LEU A 271 19.65 22.82 -5.79
N MET A 272 19.60 23.40 -4.58
CA MET A 272 19.76 22.67 -3.32
C MET A 272 18.75 21.53 -3.13
N ILE A 273 17.53 21.68 -3.66
CA ILE A 273 16.47 20.67 -3.53
C ILE A 273 16.87 19.32 -4.15
N ASN A 274 17.73 19.36 -5.18
CA ASN A 274 18.09 18.15 -5.89
C ASN A 274 18.99 17.21 -5.08
N MET A 275 19.78 17.76 -4.16
CA MET A 275 20.57 16.98 -3.21
C MET A 275 19.67 16.12 -2.31
N PHE A 276 18.51 16.63 -1.91
CA PHE A 276 17.53 15.85 -1.13
C PHE A 276 16.82 14.82 -2.00
N ASN A 277 16.36 15.24 -3.19
CA ASN A 277 15.66 14.36 -4.12
C ASN A 277 16.50 13.13 -4.49
N GLU A 278 17.80 13.32 -4.77
CA GLU A 278 18.75 12.24 -5.05
C GLU A 278 18.71 11.15 -3.96
N LYS A 279 18.77 11.55 -2.69
CA LYS A 279 18.80 10.62 -1.55
C LYS A 279 17.44 9.98 -1.27
N ILE A 280 16.36 10.75 -1.35
CA ILE A 280 14.99 10.25 -1.16
C ILE A 280 14.66 9.19 -2.20
N PHE A 281 14.89 9.48 -3.49
CA PHE A 281 14.57 8.56 -4.56
C PHE A 281 15.47 7.32 -4.57
N LEU A 282 16.74 7.45 -4.17
CA LEU A 282 17.61 6.29 -3.99
C LEU A 282 17.07 5.37 -2.88
N PHE A 283 16.69 5.94 -1.73
CA PHE A 283 16.09 5.17 -0.63
C PHE A 283 14.77 4.50 -1.04
N LEU A 284 13.85 5.25 -1.65
CA LEU A 284 12.55 4.74 -2.08
C LEU A 284 12.70 3.61 -3.10
N TRP A 285 13.68 3.69 -4.01
CA TRP A 285 13.93 2.64 -4.98
C TRP A 285 14.26 1.30 -4.29
N PHE A 286 15.21 1.28 -3.34
CA PHE A 286 15.54 0.06 -2.60
C PHE A 286 14.37 -0.42 -1.73
N TRP A 287 13.67 0.51 -1.08
CA TRP A 287 12.49 0.21 -0.27
C TRP A 287 11.40 -0.48 -1.09
N TYR A 288 11.09 0.03 -2.28
CA TYR A 288 10.06 -0.53 -3.16
C TYR A 288 10.42 -1.93 -3.66
N PHE A 289 11.68 -2.20 -3.99
CA PHE A 289 12.09 -3.55 -4.37
C PHE A 289 11.99 -4.57 -3.23
N LEU A 290 12.40 -4.18 -2.01
CA LEU A 290 12.25 -5.03 -0.83
C LEU A 290 10.77 -5.28 -0.52
N LEU A 291 9.96 -4.23 -0.56
CA LEU A 291 8.52 -4.30 -0.34
C LEU A 291 7.85 -5.20 -1.38
N ALA A 292 8.20 -5.06 -2.67
CA ALA A 292 7.67 -5.88 -3.75
C ALA A 292 7.93 -7.38 -3.50
N GLY A 293 9.15 -7.73 -3.08
CA GLY A 293 9.49 -9.11 -2.71
C GLY A 293 8.62 -9.63 -1.57
N ALA A 294 8.49 -8.85 -0.49
CA ALA A 294 7.65 -9.21 0.65
C ALA A 294 6.16 -9.35 0.28
N THR A 295 5.62 -8.45 -0.56
CA THR A 295 4.23 -8.51 -1.02
C THR A 295 3.94 -9.71 -1.90
N VAL A 296 4.85 -10.05 -2.81
CA VAL A 296 4.68 -11.21 -3.69
C VAL A 296 4.73 -12.49 -2.88
N CYS A 297 5.68 -12.61 -1.94
CA CYS A 297 5.74 -13.75 -1.02
C CYS A 297 4.45 -13.89 -0.19
N SER A 298 3.91 -12.78 0.33
CA SER A 298 2.64 -12.76 1.07
C SER A 298 1.47 -13.22 0.19
N LEU A 299 1.38 -12.70 -1.04
CA LEU A 299 0.35 -13.12 -2.01
C LEU A 299 0.43 -14.62 -2.30
N LEU A 300 1.61 -15.13 -2.62
CA LEU A 300 1.82 -16.54 -2.92
C LEU A 300 1.50 -17.43 -1.71
N TYR A 301 1.89 -17.01 -0.51
CA TYR A 301 1.54 -17.70 0.73
C TYR A 301 0.01 -17.80 0.90
N TRP A 302 -0.70 -16.67 0.80
CA TRP A 302 -2.15 -16.63 0.96
C TRP A 302 -2.90 -17.42 -0.11
N ILE A 303 -2.45 -17.38 -1.37
CA ILE A 303 -2.96 -18.22 -2.46
C ILE A 303 -2.76 -19.71 -2.12
N TYR A 304 -1.54 -20.10 -1.73
CA TYR A 304 -1.20 -21.49 -1.44
C TYR A 304 -2.06 -22.06 -0.29
N ILE A 305 -2.18 -21.34 0.83
CA ILE A 305 -2.93 -21.84 1.98
C ILE A 305 -4.44 -21.84 1.70
N SER A 306 -4.95 -20.95 0.85
CA SER A 306 -6.40 -20.77 0.62
C SER A 306 -6.93 -21.66 -0.51
N ILE A 307 -6.11 -22.01 -1.51
CA ILE A 307 -6.54 -22.87 -2.62
C ILE A 307 -6.34 -24.36 -2.28
N VAL A 308 -5.25 -24.72 -1.58
CA VAL A 308 -4.91 -26.14 -1.36
C VAL A 308 -5.82 -26.77 -0.29
N PRO A 309 -6.70 -27.73 -0.65
CA PRO A 309 -7.67 -28.32 0.28
C PRO A 309 -7.00 -29.07 1.44
N SER A 310 -5.88 -29.75 1.18
CA SER A 310 -5.12 -30.48 2.19
C SER A 310 -4.59 -29.57 3.30
N ARG A 311 -4.22 -28.32 2.97
CA ARG A 311 -3.76 -27.34 3.97
C ARG A 311 -4.89 -26.80 4.83
N GLN A 312 -6.09 -26.68 4.28
CA GLN A 312 -7.27 -26.30 5.05
C GLN A 312 -7.65 -27.41 6.04
N LEU A 313 -7.68 -28.66 5.58
CA LEU A 313 -7.96 -29.82 6.42
C LEU A 313 -6.93 -30.00 7.54
N ASN A 314 -5.63 -29.92 7.22
CA ASN A 314 -4.58 -30.07 8.23
C ASN A 314 -4.60 -28.94 9.27
N PHE A 315 -4.91 -27.71 8.84
CA PHE A 315 -5.05 -26.57 9.75
C PHE A 315 -6.18 -26.80 10.74
N VAL A 316 -7.41 -27.03 10.27
CA VAL A 316 -8.58 -27.26 11.15
C VAL A 316 -8.40 -28.53 11.98
N GLY A 317 -7.86 -29.59 11.37
CA GLY A 317 -7.53 -30.85 12.03
C GLY A 317 -6.60 -30.65 13.24
N LYS A 318 -5.55 -29.84 13.13
CA LYS A 318 -4.64 -29.52 14.25
C LYS A 318 -5.40 -28.95 15.45
N TYR A 319 -6.31 -28.00 15.23
CA TYR A 319 -7.09 -27.41 16.34
C TYR A 319 -8.11 -28.39 16.92
N LEU A 320 -8.72 -29.24 16.09
CA LEU A 320 -9.68 -30.23 16.58
C LEU A 320 -9.00 -31.42 17.29
N THR A 321 -7.75 -31.77 16.93
CA THR A 321 -6.98 -32.83 17.62
C THR A 321 -6.63 -32.50 19.06
N GLY A 322 -6.60 -31.21 19.41
CA GLY A 322 -6.40 -30.76 20.80
C GLY A 322 -7.61 -30.99 21.71
N ILE A 323 -8.77 -31.35 21.15
CA ILE A 323 -10.00 -31.62 21.90
C ILE A 323 -9.91 -33.01 22.52
N GLU A 324 -9.92 -33.07 23.86
CA GLU A 324 -10.10 -34.31 24.62
C GLU A 324 -11.36 -35.04 24.09
N GLY A 325 -11.15 -36.15 23.37
CA GLY A 325 -12.21 -36.89 22.66
C GLY A 325 -11.97 -37.16 21.16
N TYR A 326 -10.92 -36.59 20.56
CA TYR A 326 -10.64 -36.71 19.11
C TYR A 326 -10.44 -38.14 18.57
N LYS A 327 -10.26 -39.16 19.42
CA LYS A 327 -9.97 -40.55 19.00
C LYS A 327 -11.04 -41.20 18.09
N MET A 328 -12.18 -40.56 17.81
CA MET A 328 -13.22 -41.12 16.91
C MET A 328 -13.77 -40.15 15.85
N VAL A 329 -13.13 -39.02 15.55
CA VAL A 329 -13.60 -38.18 14.42
C VAL A 329 -13.17 -38.83 13.11
N ASP A 330 -14.13 -39.44 12.43
CA ASP A 330 -13.94 -39.99 11.09
C ASP A 330 -13.43 -38.88 10.13
N SER A 331 -12.38 -39.22 9.37
CA SER A 331 -11.80 -38.37 8.33
C SER A 331 -12.85 -37.81 7.35
N GLN A 332 -13.92 -38.57 7.09
CA GLN A 332 -15.02 -38.14 6.25
C GLN A 332 -15.87 -37.04 6.91
N SER A 333 -16.09 -37.14 8.22
CA SER A 333 -16.83 -36.13 9.00
C SER A 333 -16.06 -34.81 9.09
N LEU A 334 -14.74 -34.87 9.30
CA LEU A 334 -13.88 -33.68 9.24
C LEU A 334 -13.94 -33.01 7.87
N ARG A 335 -13.89 -33.80 6.79
CA ARG A 335 -13.99 -33.29 5.42
C ARG A 335 -15.33 -32.60 5.16
N ARG A 336 -16.44 -33.18 5.64
CA ARG A 336 -17.78 -32.55 5.53
C ARG A 336 -17.85 -31.26 6.33
N PHE A 337 -17.34 -31.24 7.56
CA PHE A 337 -17.29 -30.03 8.38
C PHE A 337 -16.53 -28.90 7.67
N VAL A 338 -15.32 -29.16 7.18
CA VAL A 338 -14.49 -28.12 6.54
C VAL A 338 -15.09 -27.63 5.23
N PHE A 339 -15.52 -28.52 4.32
CA PHE A 339 -15.95 -28.08 2.99
C PHE A 339 -17.43 -27.71 2.87
N HIS A 340 -18.31 -28.28 3.69
CA HIS A 340 -19.76 -28.04 3.59
C HIS A 340 -20.28 -27.09 4.66
N PHE A 341 -19.85 -27.24 5.91
CA PHE A 341 -20.28 -26.39 7.02
C PHE A 341 -19.48 -25.09 7.06
N LEU A 342 -18.16 -25.19 7.25
CA LEU A 342 -17.28 -24.03 7.46
C LEU A 342 -16.94 -23.28 6.16
N ARG A 343 -16.81 -24.03 5.05
CA ARG A 343 -16.41 -23.54 3.71
C ARG A 343 -15.08 -22.76 3.75
N GLN A 344 -14.71 -22.13 2.64
CA GLN A 344 -13.45 -21.38 2.56
C GLN A 344 -13.46 -20.14 3.47
N ASP A 345 -14.57 -19.40 3.51
CA ASP A 345 -14.69 -18.16 4.31
C ASP A 345 -14.54 -18.42 5.82
N GLY A 346 -15.10 -19.51 6.35
CA GLY A 346 -14.96 -19.86 7.76
C GLY A 346 -13.55 -20.36 8.12
N VAL A 347 -12.90 -21.12 7.22
CA VAL A 347 -11.48 -21.51 7.40
C VAL A 347 -10.58 -20.27 7.39
N PHE A 348 -10.85 -19.32 6.49
CA PHE A 348 -10.14 -18.05 6.42
C PHE A 348 -10.31 -17.24 7.72
N LEU A 349 -11.53 -17.15 8.25
CA LEU A 349 -11.79 -16.45 9.51
C LEU A 349 -11.05 -17.11 10.68
N LEU A 350 -11.07 -18.45 10.80
CA LEU A 350 -10.31 -19.15 11.83
C LEU A 350 -8.80 -18.87 11.74
N ARG A 351 -8.25 -18.74 10.53
CA ARG A 351 -6.84 -18.36 10.34
C ARG A 351 -6.56 -16.93 10.78
N MET A 352 -7.46 -16.00 10.50
CA MET A 352 -7.34 -14.63 10.98
C MET A 352 -7.40 -14.56 12.50
N VAL A 353 -8.33 -15.29 13.13
CA VAL A 353 -8.42 -15.40 14.59
C VAL A 353 -7.14 -16.02 15.17
N ALA A 354 -6.62 -17.11 14.58
CA ALA A 354 -5.37 -17.74 15.02
C ALA A 354 -4.17 -16.79 14.95
N THR A 355 -4.08 -15.98 13.90
CA THR A 355 -2.95 -15.08 13.65
C THR A 355 -2.98 -13.86 14.57
N HIS A 356 -4.18 -13.33 14.88
CA HIS A 356 -4.32 -12.07 15.62
C HIS A 356 -4.71 -12.26 17.10
N ALA A 357 -5.67 -13.14 17.39
CA ALA A 357 -6.10 -13.45 18.76
C ALA A 357 -5.24 -14.55 19.42
N GLY A 358 -4.51 -15.33 18.62
CA GLY A 358 -3.66 -16.43 19.08
C GLY A 358 -4.34 -17.79 19.04
N GLU A 359 -3.57 -18.83 19.41
CA GLU A 359 -4.02 -20.22 19.24
C GLU A 359 -5.18 -20.62 20.17
N LEU A 360 -5.23 -20.10 21.41
CA LEU A 360 -6.22 -20.50 22.41
C LEU A 360 -7.66 -20.04 22.03
N PRO A 361 -7.94 -18.76 21.72
CA PRO A 361 -9.27 -18.35 21.27
C PRO A 361 -9.69 -19.07 19.97
N CYS A 362 -8.74 -19.32 19.06
CA CYS A 362 -9.01 -20.07 17.83
C CYS A 362 -9.42 -21.52 18.13
N TYR A 363 -8.75 -22.18 19.08
CA TYR A 363 -9.08 -23.54 19.51
C TYR A 363 -10.49 -23.63 20.10
N GLU A 364 -10.83 -22.73 21.02
CA GLU A 364 -12.16 -22.69 21.65
C GLU A 364 -13.27 -22.38 20.64
N LEU A 365 -13.00 -21.45 19.70
CA LEU A 365 -13.92 -21.12 18.61
C LEU A 365 -14.14 -22.33 17.68
N ALA A 366 -13.06 -23.02 17.29
CA ALA A 366 -13.14 -24.22 16.45
C ALA A 366 -13.93 -25.34 17.14
N LYS A 367 -13.74 -25.54 18.45
CA LYS A 367 -14.51 -26.49 19.27
C LYS A 367 -16.00 -26.13 19.29
N THR A 368 -16.32 -24.85 19.49
CA THR A 368 -17.70 -24.37 19.55
C THR A 368 -18.42 -24.57 18.21
N LEU A 369 -17.74 -24.26 17.11
CA LEU A 369 -18.25 -24.49 15.75
C LEU A 369 -18.43 -25.98 15.44
N TRP A 370 -17.53 -26.84 15.92
CA TRP A 370 -17.64 -28.29 15.76
C TRP A 370 -18.86 -28.85 16.51
N ASN A 371 -19.08 -28.42 17.75
CA ASN A 371 -20.24 -28.85 18.55
C ASN A 371 -21.55 -28.46 17.85
N LYS A 372 -21.67 -27.22 17.38
CA LYS A 372 -22.84 -26.77 16.59
C LYS A 372 -23.06 -27.62 15.32
N TYR A 373 -21.98 -28.04 14.66
CA TYR A 373 -22.09 -28.95 13.51
C TYR A 373 -22.63 -30.34 13.90
N CYS A 374 -22.18 -30.89 15.03
CA CYS A 374 -22.71 -32.15 15.57
C CYS A 374 -24.19 -32.02 15.93
N ASP A 375 -24.58 -30.96 16.65
CA ASP A 375 -25.98 -30.72 17.05
C ASP A 375 -26.91 -30.62 15.81
N ASN A 376 -26.47 -29.91 14.76
CA ASN A 376 -27.20 -29.80 13.50
C ASN A 376 -27.30 -31.14 12.73
N LYS A 377 -26.34 -32.05 12.93
CA LYS A 377 -26.37 -33.38 12.32
C LYS A 377 -27.38 -34.29 13.03
N ASP A 378 -27.44 -34.21 14.35
CA ASP A 378 -28.33 -35.02 15.17
C ASP A 378 -29.80 -34.55 15.04
N GLY A 379 -30.04 -33.23 14.95
CA GLY A 379 -31.37 -32.68 14.69
C GLY A 379 -31.98 -33.15 13.35
N LYS A 380 -31.18 -33.27 12.29
CA LYS A 380 -31.63 -33.80 10.99
C LYS A 380 -31.93 -35.30 10.98
N MET A 381 -31.49 -36.05 11.99
CA MET A 381 -31.73 -37.48 12.09
C MET A 381 -33.02 -37.81 12.86
N HIS A 382 -33.61 -36.83 13.56
CA HIS A 382 -34.89 -36.97 14.26
C HIS A 382 -36.11 -36.57 13.41
N ASP A 383 -35.91 -35.91 12.27
CA ASP A 383 -36.97 -35.45 11.36
C ASP A 383 -37.19 -36.39 10.14
N VAL A 384 -36.71 -37.65 10.20
CA VAL A 384 -36.86 -38.67 9.13
C VAL A 384 -37.71 -39.85 9.58
#